data_AF-A0A1I0C0J0-F1
#
_entry.id   AF-A0A1I0C0J0-F1
#
_cell.length_a   1.000
_cell.length_b   1.000
_cell.length_c   1.000
_cell.angle_alpha   90.00
_cell.angle_beta   90.00
_cell.angle_gamma   90.00
#
_symmetry.space_group_name_H-M   'P 1'
#
loop_
_entity.id
_entity.type
_entity.pdbx_description
1 polymer ?
#
loop_
_entity_poly.entity_id
_entity_poly.type
_entity_poly.pdbx_seq_one_letter_code
_entity_poly.pdbx_strand_id
1 'polypeptide(L)'
;MRTCVCLLMLCLSLLFSSSAIAQESATDTYFSKAGMKILSGVANVATGWLELPKNIILWNQREQSQFIGWTEGILRGAVHTASRTGSGVLDLATFWLPTYPTPNPSLIWDDFYQESEYLAFRTGG
;
A
#
# COMPACT_ATOMS: atom_id res chain seq x y z
N MET A 1 38.44 -38.93 17.31
CA MET A 1 39.09 -37.72 16.77
C MET A 1 38.61 -37.36 15.36
N ARG A 2 38.60 -38.27 14.39
CA ARG A 2 38.14 -38.01 13.00
C ARG A 2 36.68 -37.50 12.91
N THR A 3 35.77 -38.04 13.72
CA THR A 3 34.35 -37.65 13.74
C THR A 3 34.10 -36.25 14.30
N CYS A 4 34.86 -35.84 15.33
CA CYS A 4 34.77 -34.48 15.89
C CYS A 4 35.29 -33.42 14.92
N VAL A 5 36.33 -33.72 14.13
CA VAL A 5 36.86 -32.82 13.10
C VAL A 5 35.84 -32.62 11.98
N CYS A 6 35.14 -33.68 11.55
CA CYS A 6 34.06 -33.55 10.56
C CYS A 6 32.88 -32.71 11.07
N LEU A 7 32.50 -32.88 12.35
CA LEU A 7 31.44 -32.09 12.99
C LEU A 7 31.82 -30.61 13.13
N LEU A 8 33.08 -30.32 13.45
CA LEU A 8 33.61 -28.95 13.51
C LEU A 8 33.60 -28.28 12.14
N MET A 9 34.01 -29.00 11.09
CA MET A 9 34.03 -28.50 9.70
C MET A 9 32.60 -28.23 9.18
N LEU A 10 31.62 -29.06 9.57
CA LEU A 10 30.21 -28.87 9.23
C LEU A 10 29.57 -27.68 9.98
N CYS A 11 29.96 -27.43 11.23
CA CYS A 11 29.52 -26.23 11.95
C CYS A 11 30.13 -24.95 11.38
N LEU A 12 31.37 -25.01 10.88
CA LEU A 12 32.05 -23.85 10.31
C LEU A 12 31.45 -23.41 8.96
N SER A 13 30.92 -24.34 8.17
CA SER A 13 30.26 -24.02 6.89
C SER A 13 28.92 -23.33 7.07
N LEU A 14 28.22 -23.55 8.19
CA LEU A 14 26.95 -22.87 8.51
C LEU A 14 27.15 -21.39 8.85
N LEU A 15 28.33 -21.00 9.35
CA LEU A 15 28.69 -19.61 9.68
C LEU A 15 29.00 -18.75 8.43
N PHE A 16 29.20 -19.37 7.26
CA PHE A 16 29.43 -18.70 5.97
C PHE A 16 28.19 -18.73 5.07
N SER A 17 26.99 -18.73 5.66
CA SER A 17 25.75 -18.50 4.92
C SER A 17 25.77 -17.06 4.39
N SER A 18 26.28 -16.90 3.17
CA SER A 18 26.33 -15.63 2.44
C SER A 18 24.91 -15.07 2.37
N SER A 19 24.67 -13.93 3.01
CA SER A 19 23.49 -13.12 2.74
C SER A 19 23.61 -12.64 1.30
N ALA A 20 22.89 -13.29 0.39
CA ALA A 20 22.68 -12.79 -0.96
C ALA A 20 21.89 -11.47 -0.85
N ILE A 21 22.60 -10.35 -0.69
CA ILE A 21 22.02 -9.03 -0.87
C ILE A 21 21.83 -8.88 -2.38
N ALA A 22 20.57 -8.96 -2.83
CA ALA A 22 20.22 -8.55 -4.17
C ALA A 22 20.52 -7.04 -4.28
N GLN A 23 21.67 -6.69 -4.86
CA GLN A 23 22.03 -5.32 -5.16
C GLN A 23 21.20 -4.88 -6.37
N GLU A 24 19.94 -4.51 -6.14
CA GLU A 24 19.14 -3.79 -7.12
C GLU A 24 19.85 -2.47 -7.43
N SER A 25 20.09 -2.16 -8.70
CA SER A 25 20.71 -0.89 -9.07
C SER A 25 19.84 0.24 -8.52
N ALA A 26 20.42 1.27 -7.91
CA ALA A 26 19.65 2.42 -7.41
C ALA A 26 18.74 3.04 -8.50
N THR A 27 19.16 2.93 -9.76
CA THR A 27 18.39 3.28 -10.97
C THR A 27 17.16 2.40 -11.16
N ASP A 28 17.27 1.08 -11.00
CA ASP A 28 16.16 0.14 -11.16
C ASP A 28 15.10 0.36 -10.07
N THR A 29 15.54 0.54 -8.81
CA THR A 29 14.65 0.89 -7.70
C THR A 29 13.95 2.23 -7.92
N TYR A 30 14.65 3.24 -8.48
CA TYR A 30 14.08 4.54 -8.80
C TYR A 30 12.98 4.43 -9.86
N PHE A 31 13.27 3.77 -10.99
CA PHE A 31 12.30 3.59 -12.07
C PHE A 31 11.10 2.76 -11.62
N SER A 32 11.32 1.72 -10.80
CA SER A 32 10.27 0.92 -10.20
C SER A 32 9.33 1.78 -9.34
N LYS A 33 9.89 2.62 -8.44
CA LYS A 33 9.10 3.51 -7.57
C LYS A 33 8.35 4.58 -8.37
N ALA A 34 9.03 5.27 -9.28
CA ALA A 34 8.42 6.29 -10.12
C ALA A 34 7.31 5.70 -11.01
N GLY A 35 7.57 4.53 -11.61
CA GLY A 35 6.60 3.80 -12.43
C GLY A 35 5.37 3.38 -11.63
N MET A 36 5.57 2.82 -10.44
CA MET A 36 4.47 2.47 -9.53
C MET A 36 3.65 3.70 -9.13
N LYS A 37 4.29 4.84 -8.90
CA LYS A 37 3.63 6.09 -8.53
C LYS A 37 2.80 6.69 -9.67
N ILE A 38 3.28 6.59 -10.91
CA ILE A 38 2.48 6.94 -12.09
C ILE A 38 1.28 6.00 -12.22
N LEU A 39 1.51 4.69 -12.18
CA LEU A 39 0.48 3.67 -12.39
C LEU A 39 -0.63 3.80 -11.35
N SER A 40 -0.26 3.86 -10.08
CA SER A 40 -1.20 4.08 -8.97
C SER A 40 -1.89 5.43 -9.06
N GLY A 41 -1.16 6.49 -9.44
CA GLY A 41 -1.73 7.83 -9.66
C GLY A 41 -2.84 7.84 -10.72
N VAL A 42 -2.57 7.29 -11.92
CA VAL A 42 -3.56 7.18 -13.00
C VAL A 42 -4.75 6.33 -12.54
N ALA A 43 -4.48 5.17 -11.95
CA ALA A 43 -5.52 4.26 -11.47
C ALA A 43 -6.41 4.95 -10.44
N ASN A 44 -5.84 5.63 -9.45
CA ASN A 44 -6.58 6.29 -8.37
C ASN A 44 -7.40 7.49 -8.85
N VAL A 45 -6.91 8.25 -9.84
CA VAL A 45 -7.71 9.31 -10.47
C VAL A 45 -8.87 8.73 -11.27
N ALA A 46 -8.62 7.69 -12.06
CA ALA A 46 -9.64 7.07 -12.91
C ALA A 46 -10.71 6.31 -12.11
N THR A 47 -10.31 5.71 -10.98
CA THR A 47 -11.17 4.78 -10.23
C THR A 47 -11.53 5.26 -8.83
N GLY A 48 -11.04 6.43 -8.39
CA GLY A 48 -11.28 6.96 -7.04
C GLY A 48 -12.74 7.06 -6.63
N TRP A 49 -13.66 7.21 -7.59
CA TRP A 49 -15.11 7.19 -7.36
C TRP A 49 -15.65 5.87 -6.79
N LEU A 50 -14.93 4.76 -6.96
CA LEU A 50 -15.29 3.45 -6.38
C LEU A 50 -15.16 3.42 -4.85
N GLU A 51 -14.45 4.37 -4.24
CA GLU A 51 -14.42 4.52 -2.77
C GLU A 51 -15.81 4.84 -2.21
N LEU A 52 -16.68 5.51 -2.97
CA LEU A 52 -18.04 5.84 -2.52
C LEU A 52 -18.91 4.58 -2.31
N PRO A 53 -19.16 3.73 -3.33
CA PRO A 53 -19.95 2.52 -3.12
C PRO A 53 -19.28 1.56 -2.13
N LYS A 54 -17.94 1.48 -2.11
CA LYS A 54 -17.18 0.70 -1.13
C LYS A 54 -17.52 1.11 0.30
N ASN A 55 -17.43 2.40 0.63
CA ASN A 55 -17.70 2.89 1.98
C ASN A 55 -19.17 2.75 2.38
N ILE A 56 -20.13 2.89 1.45
CA ILE A 56 -21.54 2.61 1.73
C ILE A 56 -21.75 1.16 2.18
N ILE A 57 -21.11 0.20 1.49
CA ILE A 57 -21.21 -1.22 1.83
C ILE A 57 -20.56 -1.48 3.19
N LEU A 58 -19.36 -0.96 3.43
CA LEU A 58 -18.63 -1.14 4.69
C LEU A 58 -19.40 -0.59 5.90
N TRP A 59 -19.96 0.61 5.79
CA TRP A 59 -20.69 1.24 6.89
C TRP A 59 -22.05 0.61 7.13
N ASN A 60 -22.75 0.17 6.09
CA ASN A 60 -23.97 -0.61 6.24
C ASN A 60 -23.75 -1.97 6.91
N GLN A 61 -22.56 -2.56 6.78
CA GLN A 61 -22.22 -3.82 7.46
C GLN A 61 -21.81 -3.60 8.93
N ARG A 62 -21.23 -2.44 9.25
CA ARG A 62 -20.81 -2.10 10.62
C ARG A 62 -21.97 -1.64 11.50
N GLU A 63 -22.92 -0.92 10.93
CA GLU A 63 -23.98 -0.25 11.67
C GLU A 63 -25.25 -1.12 11.80
N GLN A 64 -25.89 -1.08 12.97
CA GLN A 64 -27.15 -1.82 13.21
C GLN A 64 -28.34 -1.16 12.51
N SER A 65 -28.33 0.18 12.42
CA SER A 65 -29.36 0.94 11.73
C SER A 65 -28.94 1.20 10.29
N GLN A 66 -29.71 0.67 9.34
CA GLN A 66 -29.45 0.89 7.91
C GLN A 66 -29.44 2.39 7.57
N PHE A 67 -30.31 3.20 8.17
CA PHE A 67 -30.35 4.63 7.88
C PHE A 67 -29.06 5.36 8.27
N ILE A 68 -28.49 4.99 9.41
CA ILE A 68 -27.22 5.56 9.91
C ILE A 68 -26.07 5.06 9.02
N GLY A 69 -26.02 3.76 8.71
CA GLY A 69 -25.00 3.17 7.85
C GLY A 69 -24.95 3.80 6.45
N TRP A 70 -26.10 4.10 5.84
CA TRP A 70 -26.17 4.79 4.56
C TRP A 70 -25.66 6.23 4.63
N THR A 71 -26.08 6.98 5.66
CA THR A 71 -25.70 8.39 5.80
C THR A 71 -24.20 8.54 6.06
N GLU A 72 -23.67 7.78 7.01
CA GLU A 72 -22.23 7.74 7.32
C GLU A 72 -21.42 7.21 6.14
N GLY A 73 -21.89 6.16 5.48
CA GLY A 73 -21.24 5.57 4.32
C GLY A 73 -21.13 6.53 3.13
N ILE A 74 -22.15 7.34 2.87
CA ILE A 74 -22.11 8.38 1.82
C ILE A 74 -21.12 9.49 2.21
N LEU A 75 -21.20 10.01 3.44
CA LEU A 75 -20.36 11.10 3.89
C LEU A 75 -18.87 10.71 3.86
N ARG A 76 -18.56 9.54 4.43
CA ARG A 76 -17.19 9.00 4.43
C ARG A 76 -16.75 8.63 3.04
N GLY A 77 -17.62 7.98 2.26
CA GLY A 77 -17.35 7.64 0.86
C GLY A 77 -16.98 8.84 -0.01
N ALA A 78 -17.62 10.00 0.20
CA ALA A 78 -17.26 11.24 -0.48
C ALA A 78 -15.86 11.73 -0.08
N VAL A 79 -15.52 11.70 1.22
CA VAL A 79 -14.19 12.07 1.72
C VAL A 79 -13.12 11.12 1.19
N HIS A 80 -13.33 9.80 1.23
CA HIS A 80 -12.38 8.83 0.67
C HIS A 80 -12.24 8.99 -0.85
N THR A 81 -13.33 9.24 -1.59
CA THR A 81 -13.28 9.50 -3.04
C THR A 81 -12.42 10.72 -3.37
N ALA A 82 -12.67 11.84 -2.69
CA ALA A 82 -11.91 13.08 -2.87
C ALA A 82 -10.44 12.89 -2.48
N SER A 83 -10.18 12.23 -1.36
CA SER A 83 -8.83 11.95 -0.86
C SER A 83 -8.05 11.05 -1.80
N ARG A 84 -8.67 10.01 -2.34
CA ARG A 84 -8.03 9.08 -3.27
C ARG A 84 -7.72 9.71 -4.60
N THR A 85 -8.68 10.43 -5.16
CA THR A 85 -8.51 11.15 -6.44
C THR A 85 -7.44 12.23 -6.28
N GLY A 86 -7.52 13.02 -5.20
CA GLY A 86 -6.53 14.06 -4.89
C GLY A 86 -5.13 13.48 -4.68
N SER A 87 -5.01 12.37 -3.95
CA SER A 87 -3.75 11.66 -3.77
C SER A 87 -3.20 11.11 -5.09
N GLY A 88 -4.06 10.62 -5.98
CA GLY A 88 -3.66 10.21 -7.33
C GLY A 88 -3.13 11.37 -8.17
N VAL A 89 -3.76 12.55 -8.11
CA VAL A 89 -3.25 13.78 -8.74
C VAL A 89 -1.90 14.18 -8.16
N LEU A 90 -1.75 14.12 -6.83
CA LEU A 90 -0.47 14.43 -6.16
C LEU A 90 0.62 13.43 -6.54
N ASP A 91 0.31 12.15 -6.63
CA ASP A 91 1.26 11.11 -7.03
C ASP A 91 1.71 11.32 -8.49
N LEU A 92 0.80 11.69 -9.39
CA LEU A 92 1.12 12.10 -10.76
C LEU A 92 1.90 13.41 -10.84
N ALA A 93 1.66 14.35 -9.94
CA ALA A 93 2.39 15.62 -9.90
C ALA A 93 3.77 15.47 -9.25
N THR A 94 4.03 14.39 -8.52
CA THR A 94 5.27 14.17 -7.76
C THR A 94 5.96 12.85 -8.13
N PHE A 95 5.64 12.28 -9.28
CA PHE A 95 6.13 10.96 -9.69
C PHE A 95 7.66 10.88 -9.80
N TRP A 96 8.31 12.00 -10.12
CA TRP A 96 9.78 12.10 -10.21
C TRP A 96 10.47 12.00 -8.85
N LEU A 97 9.73 12.21 -7.75
CA LEU A 97 10.21 12.00 -6.40
C LEU A 97 10.04 10.52 -6.02
N PRO A 98 11.11 9.79 -5.66
CA PRO A 98 11.09 8.35 -5.40
C PRO A 98 10.51 8.01 -4.01
N THR A 99 9.30 8.49 -3.74
CA THR A 99 8.50 8.13 -2.56
C THR A 99 7.53 7.02 -2.89
N TYR A 100 7.00 6.36 -1.87
CA TYR A 100 5.88 5.44 -2.03
C TYR A 100 4.59 6.20 -2.40
N PRO A 101 3.62 5.52 -3.05
CA PRO A 101 2.29 6.07 -3.30
C PRO A 101 1.64 6.58 -2.01
N THR A 102 0.86 7.64 -2.14
CA THR A 102 0.28 8.34 -0.99
C THR A 102 -0.86 7.56 -0.31
N PRO A 103 -1.79 6.91 -1.06
CA PRO A 103 -2.86 6.09 -0.46
C PRO A 103 -2.38 4.71 0.01
N ASN A 104 -2.98 4.21 1.08
CA ASN A 104 -2.87 2.81 1.51
C ASN A 104 -4.28 2.20 1.63
N PRO A 105 -4.60 1.13 0.89
CA PRO A 105 -3.79 0.47 -0.15
C PRO A 105 -3.58 1.32 -1.42
N SER A 106 -2.50 1.04 -2.15
CA SER A 106 -2.05 1.79 -3.34
C SER A 106 -3.09 1.82 -4.47
N LEU A 107 -3.82 0.72 -4.66
CA LEU A 107 -4.96 0.61 -5.58
C LEU A 107 -6.25 0.27 -4.79
N ILE A 108 -7.41 0.67 -5.31
CA ILE A 108 -8.71 0.46 -4.64
C ILE A 108 -9.00 -1.02 -4.39
N TRP A 109 -8.56 -1.87 -5.32
CA TRP A 109 -8.86 -3.30 -5.36
C TRP A 109 -7.86 -4.17 -4.61
N ASP A 110 -6.75 -3.62 -4.12
CA ASP A 110 -5.73 -4.40 -3.41
C ASP A 110 -6.23 -4.85 -2.02
N ASP A 111 -7.05 -4.03 -1.35
CA ASP A 111 -7.75 -4.41 -0.12
C ASP A 111 -9.13 -3.71 -0.05
N PHE A 112 -10.10 -4.31 -0.76
CA PHE A 112 -11.42 -3.70 -0.94
C PHE A 112 -12.26 -3.67 0.35
N TYR A 113 -11.95 -4.54 1.32
CA TYR A 113 -12.72 -4.65 2.56
C TYR A 113 -12.15 -3.79 3.71
N GLN A 114 -11.03 -3.11 3.48
CA GLN A 114 -10.41 -2.20 4.42
C GLN A 114 -10.73 -0.73 4.07
N GLU A 115 -10.94 0.12 5.08
CA GLU A 115 -11.00 1.56 4.88
C GLU A 115 -9.63 2.08 4.42
N SER A 116 -9.63 2.95 3.40
CA SER A 116 -8.38 3.47 2.84
C SER A 116 -7.83 4.63 3.65
N GLU A 117 -6.53 4.57 3.95
CA GLU A 117 -5.78 5.60 4.67
C GLU A 117 -5.00 6.49 3.70
N TYR A 118 -4.86 7.76 4.07
CA TYR A 118 -4.13 8.75 3.27
C TYR A 118 -3.15 9.49 4.16
N LEU A 119 -2.03 9.96 3.61
CA LEU A 119 -1.03 10.71 4.39
C LEU A 119 -1.63 11.89 5.17
N ALA A 120 -2.62 12.59 4.60
CA ALA A 120 -3.28 13.72 5.24
C ALA A 120 -4.14 13.35 6.48
N PHE A 121 -4.61 12.11 6.55
CA PHE A 121 -5.52 11.61 7.59
C PHE A 121 -4.94 10.45 8.39
N ARG A 122 -3.63 10.19 8.23
CA ARG A 122 -2.92 9.17 8.99
C ARG A 122 -2.81 9.65 10.43
N THR A 123 -3.77 9.26 11.26
CA THR A 123 -3.60 9.27 12.71
C THR A 123 -2.49 8.28 13.01
N GLY A 124 -1.32 8.78 13.43
CA GLY A 124 -0.23 7.93 13.90
C GLY A 124 -0.73 6.94 14.95
N GLY A 125 -0.21 5.71 14.90
CA GLY A 125 -0.61 4.60 15.76
C GLY A 125 -0.48 4.85 17.25
#